data_AF-A0A9D4UT00-F1
#
_entry.id   AF-A0A9D4UT00-F1
#
_cell.length_a   1.000
_cell.length_b   1.000
_cell.length_c   1.000
_cell.angle_alpha   90.00
_cell.angle_beta   90.00
_cell.angle_gamma   90.00
#
_symmetry.space_group_name_H-M   'P 1'
#
loop_
_entity.id
_entity.type
_entity.pdbx_description
1 polymer ?
#
loop_
_entity_poly.entity_id
_entity_poly.type
_entity_poly.pdbx_seq_one_letter_code
_entity_poly.pdbx_strand_id
1 'polypeptide(L)'
;MSAFSTFLLLFLLVIPSYGALALDRQREKCSIAVKSWALQAVNELSELAEDHHKQLKELLYFLHVPRTGGRTYHQCLLRHLYPKQQHCDRSYDKLRFNSSDHCKLLVNHDDYSILTKLPAESTSIVTNIRHPVDRVFSAYEFSVEVAARFFARNLRIKPKTQVTAAKTSKSTGSSTLSIWPWSHLVPWMRDDLFEREKLRLSGGADPLPLGFSNYDASSFVMPLHEFIHQPMVVDIVHNGATFQVTGLTNNSYIKEAGKIRNCVIDYPDLGLHILNVAKMRIDKMIFVGLTEKHEESAKLFAHIVGGQILPLGQPIDIASRNDVPTQTDSALSDAGMLAPNSSTSEVPDSQILPPPLEENLTVYGLIEKYEKCAGRFKNTQRQRRTVSLKNALPVNFSDEARREVLEDVLDEIRRMNALDLELYAYAQQRFKSQVLVQKSGVSRQFGSEHSMIWDTDTNINEGFQQAIGSSSWIFVSMLFMAGGVVTMAASLMVFANGKKIFKFQKGQNRGAMHEKL
;
A
#
# COMPACT_ATOMS: atom_id res chain seq x y z
N MET A 1 38.20 -22.30 -44.64
CA MET A 1 37.53 -21.22 -43.88
C MET A 1 36.00 -21.21 -43.98
N SER A 2 35.35 -22.02 -44.83
CA SER A 2 33.87 -21.97 -44.99
C SER A 2 33.08 -22.72 -43.91
N ALA A 3 33.58 -23.85 -43.40
CA ALA A 3 32.84 -24.68 -42.42
C ALA A 3 32.75 -24.05 -41.01
N PHE A 4 33.74 -23.27 -40.60
CA PHE A 4 33.76 -22.61 -39.30
C PHE A 4 32.79 -21.40 -39.26
N SER A 5 32.63 -20.72 -40.40
CA SER A 5 31.72 -19.58 -40.55
C SER A 5 30.25 -20.02 -40.57
N THR A 6 29.93 -21.14 -41.21
CA THR A 6 28.56 -21.72 -41.18
C THR A 6 28.20 -22.29 -39.82
N PHE A 7 29.13 -22.90 -39.09
CA PHE A 7 28.88 -23.40 -37.74
C PHE A 7 28.65 -22.26 -36.74
N LEU A 8 29.38 -21.15 -36.87
CA LEU A 8 29.19 -19.94 -36.06
C LEU A 8 27.83 -19.27 -36.35
N LEU A 9 27.42 -19.20 -37.62
CA LEU A 9 26.11 -18.69 -38.03
C LEU A 9 24.95 -19.56 -37.53
N LEU A 10 25.08 -20.89 -37.58
CA LEU A 10 24.09 -21.82 -37.01
C LEU A 10 24.02 -21.70 -35.48
N PHE A 11 25.16 -21.59 -34.78
CA PHE A 11 25.17 -21.34 -33.33
C PHE A 11 24.51 -20.00 -32.95
N LEU A 12 24.76 -18.95 -33.73
CA LEU A 12 24.17 -17.62 -33.52
C LEU A 12 22.66 -17.56 -33.84
N LEU A 13 22.13 -18.45 -34.69
CA LEU A 13 20.69 -18.53 -34.98
C LEU A 13 19.94 -19.46 -34.02
N VAL A 14 20.59 -20.51 -33.53
CA VAL A 14 19.99 -21.52 -32.65
C VAL A 14 19.90 -21.03 -31.19
N ILE A 15 20.89 -20.30 -30.68
CA ILE A 15 20.88 -19.78 -29.30
C ILE A 15 19.70 -18.80 -29.03
N PRO A 16 19.38 -17.83 -29.90
CA PRO A 16 18.21 -16.95 -29.72
C PRO A 16 16.88 -17.71 -29.74
N SER A 17 16.75 -18.75 -30.59
CA SER A 17 15.52 -19.53 -30.68
C SER A 17 15.21 -20.36 -29.43
N TYR A 18 16.22 -20.93 -28.77
CA TYR A 18 16.02 -21.64 -27.51
C TYR A 18 15.66 -20.68 -26.36
N GLY A 19 16.27 -19.49 -26.33
CA GLY A 19 15.94 -18.45 -25.34
C GLY A 19 14.50 -17.95 -25.46
N ALA A 20 14.05 -17.66 -26.69
CA ALA A 20 12.67 -17.23 -26.95
C ALA A 20 11.64 -18.30 -26.55
N LEU A 21 11.87 -19.56 -26.94
CA LEU A 21 10.97 -20.68 -26.57
C LEU A 21 10.92 -20.94 -25.06
N ALA A 22 12.03 -20.73 -24.34
CA ALA A 22 12.07 -20.88 -22.88
C ALA A 22 11.29 -19.76 -22.18
N LEU A 23 11.45 -18.52 -22.64
CA LEU A 23 10.70 -17.34 -22.16
C LEU A 23 9.19 -17.49 -22.40
N ASP A 24 8.78 -17.93 -23.59
CA ASP A 24 7.38 -18.17 -23.92
C ASP A 24 6.76 -19.25 -23.01
N ARG A 25 7.49 -20.34 -22.79
CA ARG A 25 7.05 -21.41 -21.87
C ARG A 25 6.95 -20.95 -20.42
N GLN A 26 7.86 -20.10 -19.96
CA GLN A 26 7.80 -19.55 -18.60
C GLN A 26 6.62 -18.58 -18.46
N ARG A 27 6.38 -17.71 -19.45
CA ARG A 27 5.23 -16.81 -19.48
C ARG A 27 3.92 -17.59 -19.47
N GLU A 28 3.80 -18.65 -20.26
CA GLU A 28 2.62 -19.51 -20.29
C GLU A 28 2.34 -20.15 -18.92
N LYS A 29 3.37 -20.73 -18.28
CA LYS A 29 3.28 -21.28 -16.92
C LYS A 29 2.83 -20.23 -15.90
N CYS A 30 3.36 -19.02 -15.99
CA CYS A 30 2.97 -17.91 -15.13
C CYS A 30 1.53 -17.48 -15.36
N SER A 31 1.13 -17.33 -16.63
CA SER A 31 -0.25 -17.00 -17.02
C SER A 31 -1.24 -18.01 -16.45
N ILE A 32 -0.98 -19.32 -16.60
CA ILE A 32 -1.85 -20.38 -16.06
C ILE A 32 -1.93 -20.29 -14.54
N ALA A 33 -0.77 -20.16 -13.86
CA ALA A 33 -0.72 -20.10 -12.41
C ALA A 33 -1.48 -18.90 -11.84
N VAL A 34 -1.24 -17.69 -12.38
CA VAL A 34 -1.90 -16.45 -11.94
C VAL A 34 -3.40 -16.49 -12.21
N LYS A 35 -3.82 -16.90 -13.42
CA LYS A 35 -5.24 -16.96 -13.78
C LYS A 35 -6.00 -18.00 -12.97
N SER A 36 -5.41 -19.17 -12.76
CA SER A 36 -6.02 -20.22 -11.94
C SER A 36 -6.18 -19.78 -10.49
N TRP A 37 -5.13 -19.18 -9.90
CA TRP A 37 -5.19 -18.65 -8.54
C TRP A 37 -6.25 -17.54 -8.42
N ALA A 38 -6.28 -16.60 -9.38
CA ALA A 38 -7.23 -15.49 -9.35
C ALA A 38 -8.67 -15.97 -9.51
N LEU A 39 -8.92 -16.91 -10.42
CA LEU A 39 -10.25 -17.51 -10.61
C LEU A 39 -10.75 -18.19 -9.33
N GLN A 40 -9.88 -18.96 -8.67
CA GLN A 40 -10.22 -19.58 -7.40
C GLN A 40 -10.56 -18.52 -6.34
N ALA A 41 -9.71 -17.50 -6.17
CA ALA A 41 -9.96 -16.43 -5.20
C ALA A 41 -11.25 -15.65 -5.49
N VAL A 42 -11.59 -15.42 -6.76
CA VAL A 42 -12.85 -14.77 -7.16
C VAL A 42 -14.05 -15.64 -6.82
N ASN A 43 -13.98 -16.95 -7.08
CA ASN A 43 -15.07 -17.88 -6.75
C ASN A 43 -15.31 -17.93 -5.23
N GLU A 44 -14.25 -18.05 -4.43
CA GLU A 44 -14.33 -18.01 -2.96
C GLU A 44 -14.97 -16.71 -2.46
N LEU A 45 -14.65 -15.56 -3.07
CA LEU A 45 -15.24 -14.26 -2.68
C LEU A 45 -16.70 -14.09 -3.14
N SER A 46 -17.10 -14.77 -4.22
CA SER A 46 -18.46 -14.69 -4.78
C SER A 46 -19.45 -15.55 -4.00
N GLU A 47 -18.98 -16.62 -3.37
CA GLU A 47 -19.78 -17.47 -2.48
C GLU A 47 -20.11 -16.78 -1.13
N LEU A 48 -19.37 -15.75 -0.76
CA LEU A 48 -19.64 -14.93 0.43
C LEU A 48 -20.81 -13.98 0.18
N ALA A 49 -21.93 -14.18 0.88
CA ALA A 49 -23.16 -13.42 0.77
C ALA A 49 -22.94 -11.89 0.88
N GLU A 50 -23.50 -11.13 -0.07
CA GLU A 50 -23.19 -9.71 -0.29
C GLU A 50 -23.53 -8.77 0.88
N ASP A 51 -24.51 -9.11 1.73
CA ASP A 51 -25.08 -8.14 2.68
C ASP A 51 -24.41 -8.13 4.07
N HIS A 52 -23.60 -9.15 4.39
CA HIS A 52 -23.00 -9.30 5.73
C HIS A 52 -21.72 -8.49 5.97
N HIS A 53 -21.17 -7.83 4.94
CA HIS A 53 -19.89 -7.12 5.04
C HIS A 53 -19.97 -5.74 5.70
N LYS A 54 -21.18 -5.24 5.96
CA LYS A 54 -21.43 -3.94 6.63
C LYS A 54 -21.56 -4.07 8.15
N GLN A 55 -21.82 -5.28 8.65
CA GLN A 55 -21.94 -5.54 10.08
C GLN A 55 -20.60 -5.96 10.66
N LEU A 56 -20.26 -5.39 11.80
CA LEU A 56 -19.09 -5.75 12.56
C LEU A 56 -19.27 -7.15 13.16
N LYS A 57 -18.32 -8.03 12.86
CA LYS A 57 -18.26 -9.40 13.35
C LYS A 57 -17.47 -9.46 14.67
N GLU A 58 -17.34 -10.66 15.24
CA GLU A 58 -16.71 -10.88 16.56
C GLU A 58 -15.26 -10.39 16.63
N LEU A 59 -14.49 -10.64 15.57
CA LEU A 59 -13.09 -10.24 15.46
C LEU A 59 -12.93 -9.08 14.48
N LEU A 60 -12.41 -7.95 14.95
CA LEU A 60 -11.94 -6.86 14.10
C LEU A 60 -10.46 -7.03 13.78
N TYR A 61 -10.16 -7.30 12.52
CA TYR A 61 -8.80 -7.35 11.99
C TYR A 61 -8.44 -6.06 11.25
N PHE A 62 -7.45 -5.33 11.76
CA PHE A 62 -6.82 -4.25 11.00
C PHE A 62 -5.64 -4.80 10.20
N LEU A 63 -5.88 -4.99 8.90
CA LEU A 63 -4.83 -5.29 7.92
C LEU A 63 -3.99 -4.03 7.74
N HIS A 64 -2.90 -3.93 8.50
CA HIS A 64 -2.07 -2.73 8.52
C HIS A 64 -1.03 -2.79 7.39
N VAL A 65 -1.34 -2.10 6.30
CA VAL A 65 -0.38 -1.86 5.23
C VAL A 65 0.75 -0.97 5.73
N PRO A 66 2.03 -1.38 5.63
CA PRO A 66 3.15 -0.57 6.10
C PRO A 66 3.15 0.83 5.47
N ARG A 67 3.45 1.84 6.31
CA ARG A 67 3.57 3.26 5.94
C ARG A 67 2.26 3.96 5.54
N THR A 68 1.09 3.45 5.98
CA THR A 68 -0.23 4.09 5.80
C THR A 68 -0.78 4.76 7.07
N GLY A 69 0.12 5.16 7.98
CA GLY A 69 -0.24 5.79 9.26
C GLY A 69 -0.89 4.84 10.28
N GLY A 70 -0.84 3.53 10.05
CA GLY A 70 -1.54 2.57 10.92
C GLY A 70 -1.06 2.52 12.37
N ARG A 71 0.18 2.95 12.67
CA ARG A 71 0.62 3.11 14.07
C ARG A 71 -0.18 4.18 14.82
N THR A 72 -0.50 5.30 14.16
CA THR A 72 -1.34 6.35 14.72
C THR A 72 -2.77 5.84 14.88
N TYR A 73 -3.33 5.17 13.87
CA TYR A 73 -4.67 4.56 13.96
C TYR A 73 -4.78 3.56 15.09
N HIS A 74 -3.84 2.64 15.18
CA HIS A 74 -3.85 1.66 16.25
C HIS A 74 -3.77 2.34 17.62
N GLN A 75 -2.79 3.24 17.81
CA GLN A 75 -2.55 3.85 19.11
C GLN A 75 -3.64 4.81 19.56
N CYS A 76 -4.19 5.61 18.64
CA CYS A 76 -5.08 6.72 18.94
C CYS A 76 -6.56 6.43 18.67
N LEU A 77 -6.89 5.32 18.00
CA LEU A 77 -8.26 4.98 17.60
C LEU A 77 -8.62 3.55 18.00
N LEU A 78 -7.98 2.55 17.38
CA LEU A 78 -8.42 1.15 17.50
C LEU A 78 -8.28 0.60 18.93
N ARG A 79 -7.20 0.95 19.64
CA ARG A 79 -6.97 0.51 21.03
C ARG A 79 -8.06 0.97 22.01
N HIS A 80 -8.85 1.98 21.64
CA HIS A 80 -9.94 2.49 22.47
C HIS A 80 -11.29 1.81 22.23
N LEU A 81 -11.42 1.02 21.16
CA LEU A 81 -12.68 0.30 20.86
C LEU A 81 -12.95 -0.87 21.81
N TYR A 82 -11.88 -1.49 22.32
CA TYR A 82 -11.98 -2.69 23.15
C TYR A 82 -11.04 -2.59 24.36
N PRO A 83 -11.41 -3.18 25.51
CA PRO A 83 -10.50 -3.32 26.65
C PRO A 83 -9.23 -4.07 26.26
N LYS A 84 -8.13 -3.79 26.97
CA LYS A 84 -6.81 -4.39 26.69
C LYS A 84 -6.83 -5.92 26.71
N GLN A 85 -7.69 -6.53 27.53
CA GLN A 85 -7.86 -7.98 27.65
C GLN A 85 -8.44 -8.61 26.37
N GLN A 86 -9.10 -7.81 25.53
CA GLN A 86 -9.66 -8.24 24.25
C GLN A 86 -8.73 -7.89 23.07
N HIS A 87 -7.54 -7.34 23.32
CA HIS A 87 -6.52 -7.15 22.27
C HIS A 87 -5.79 -8.48 22.07
N CYS A 88 -5.75 -8.97 20.83
CA CYS A 88 -5.05 -10.20 20.52
C CYS A 88 -3.54 -10.03 20.74
N ASP A 89 -2.85 -11.14 21.03
CA ASP A 89 -1.41 -11.12 21.26
C ASP A 89 -0.65 -10.58 20.05
N ARG A 90 0.40 -9.82 20.34
CA ARG A 90 1.26 -9.23 19.32
C ARG A 90 2.11 -10.31 18.67
N SER A 91 1.84 -10.60 17.40
CA SER A 91 2.72 -11.40 16.55
C SER A 91 2.94 -10.66 15.24
N TYR A 92 4.19 -10.30 14.97
CA TYR A 92 4.57 -9.41 13.87
C TYR A 92 5.50 -10.06 12.83
N ASP A 93 5.82 -11.35 13.02
CA ASP A 93 6.58 -12.20 12.10
C ASP A 93 5.68 -13.25 11.44
N LYS A 94 5.00 -14.07 12.24
CA LYS A 94 3.94 -14.99 11.82
C LYS A 94 3.02 -15.21 13.00
N LEU A 95 1.75 -14.83 12.85
CA LEU A 95 0.67 -15.09 13.79
C LEU A 95 0.80 -16.49 14.41
N ARG A 96 1.30 -16.54 15.65
CA ARG A 96 1.17 -17.69 16.53
C ARG A 96 -0.16 -17.53 17.26
N PHE A 97 -1.25 -17.67 16.52
CA PHE A 97 -2.58 -17.64 17.13
C PHE A 97 -2.72 -18.89 17.98
N ASN A 98 -2.44 -18.73 19.28
CA ASN A 98 -3.09 -19.58 20.24
C ASN A 98 -4.46 -18.93 20.44
N SER A 99 -5.53 -19.69 20.25
CA SER A 99 -6.89 -19.28 20.59
C SER A 99 -6.93 -19.03 22.10
N SER A 100 -6.40 -17.91 22.58
CA SER A 100 -6.76 -17.39 23.88
C SER A 100 -8.20 -16.93 23.71
N ASP A 101 -9.09 -17.63 24.41
CA ASP A 101 -10.52 -17.42 24.29
C ASP A 101 -10.84 -15.93 24.50
N HIS A 102 -11.50 -15.32 23.51
CA HIS A 102 -12.15 -13.99 23.55
C HIS A 102 -11.38 -12.73 23.08
N CYS A 103 -10.29 -12.82 22.30
CA CYS A 103 -9.72 -11.61 21.67
C CYS A 103 -10.61 -11.08 20.53
N LYS A 104 -10.76 -9.75 20.43
CA LYS A 104 -11.66 -9.05 19.48
C LYS A 104 -10.96 -8.06 18.56
N LEU A 105 -9.70 -7.71 18.84
CA LEU A 105 -8.92 -6.78 18.03
C LEU A 105 -7.56 -7.38 17.66
N LEU A 106 -7.36 -7.65 16.38
CA LEU A 106 -6.08 -8.06 15.82
C LEU A 106 -5.50 -6.96 14.94
N VAL A 107 -4.22 -6.63 15.16
CA VAL A 107 -3.51 -5.59 14.42
C VAL A 107 -2.10 -6.05 14.14
N ASN A 108 -1.75 -6.24 12.87
CA ASN A 108 -0.39 -6.60 12.45
C ASN A 108 -0.15 -6.25 10.96
N HIS A 109 1.07 -6.48 10.49
CA HIS A 109 1.44 -6.30 9.08
C HIS A 109 1.31 -7.59 8.27
N ASP A 110 0.62 -8.62 8.75
CA ASP A 110 0.35 -9.78 7.92
C ASP A 110 -0.50 -9.36 6.71
N ASP A 111 -0.53 -10.23 5.71
CA ASP A 111 -1.37 -10.03 4.53
C ASP A 111 -2.69 -10.80 4.66
N TYR A 112 -3.58 -10.61 3.67
CA TYR A 112 -4.91 -11.21 3.68
C TYR A 112 -4.91 -12.74 3.84
N SER A 113 -3.83 -13.44 3.52
CA SER A 113 -3.75 -14.89 3.68
C SER A 113 -3.80 -15.35 5.15
N ILE A 114 -3.62 -14.43 6.11
CA ILE A 114 -3.84 -14.70 7.54
C ILE A 114 -5.26 -15.20 7.85
N LEU A 115 -6.25 -14.89 7.00
CA LEU A 115 -7.61 -15.42 7.17
C LEU A 115 -7.68 -16.94 7.12
N THR A 116 -6.68 -17.62 6.54
CA THR A 116 -6.56 -19.09 6.61
C THR A 116 -6.26 -19.61 8.04
N LYS A 117 -5.92 -18.70 8.96
CA LYS A 117 -5.61 -18.95 10.38
C LYS A 117 -6.63 -18.31 11.32
N LEU A 118 -7.58 -17.54 10.79
CA LEU A 118 -8.61 -16.86 11.56
C LEU A 118 -9.98 -17.46 11.24
N PRO A 119 -10.98 -17.32 12.11
CA PRO A 119 -12.35 -17.67 11.78
C PRO A 119 -12.89 -16.66 10.76
N ALA A 120 -12.68 -16.90 9.47
CA ALA A 120 -12.99 -15.97 8.38
C ALA A 120 -14.45 -15.48 8.41
N GLU A 121 -15.38 -16.37 8.75
CA GLU A 121 -16.81 -16.05 8.86
C GLU A 121 -17.15 -15.10 10.03
N SER A 122 -16.33 -15.05 11.08
CA SER A 122 -16.52 -14.13 12.21
C SER A 122 -15.48 -13.00 12.27
N THR A 123 -14.73 -12.77 11.18
CA THR A 123 -13.72 -11.71 11.08
C THR A 123 -14.17 -10.56 10.16
N SER A 124 -14.22 -9.35 10.70
CA SER A 124 -14.36 -8.09 9.93
C SER A 124 -12.99 -7.49 9.68
N ILE A 125 -12.75 -7.00 8.46
CA ILE A 125 -11.45 -6.47 8.06
C ILE A 125 -11.57 -4.97 7.78
N VAL A 126 -10.60 -4.22 8.29
CA VAL A 126 -10.41 -2.80 7.99
C VAL A 126 -8.99 -2.56 7.53
N THR A 127 -8.78 -1.54 6.70
CA THR A 127 -7.44 -1.15 6.26
C THR A 127 -7.34 0.34 5.96
N ASN A 128 -6.11 0.83 5.81
CA ASN A 128 -5.81 2.14 5.27
C ASN A 128 -4.88 1.97 4.07
N ILE A 129 -5.20 2.68 2.98
CA ILE A 129 -4.36 2.77 1.78
C ILE A 129 -3.71 4.16 1.73
N ARG A 130 -2.59 4.27 1.03
CA ARG A 130 -1.85 5.51 0.79
C ARG A 130 -1.50 5.62 -0.67
N HIS A 131 -1.38 6.84 -1.16
CA HIS A 131 -0.84 7.12 -2.48
C HIS A 131 0.52 6.42 -2.65
N PRO A 132 0.74 5.66 -3.74
CA PRO A 132 1.87 4.73 -3.80
C PRO A 132 3.23 5.42 -3.80
N VAL A 133 3.35 6.56 -4.48
CA VAL A 133 4.59 7.36 -4.51
C VAL A 133 4.97 7.81 -3.10
N ASP A 134 4.01 8.35 -2.36
CA ASP A 134 4.23 8.77 -0.97
C ASP A 134 4.52 7.60 -0.03
N ARG A 135 3.95 6.42 -0.31
CA ARG A 135 4.24 5.19 0.43
C ARG A 135 5.69 4.75 0.21
N VAL A 136 6.19 4.80 -1.03
CA VAL A 136 7.60 4.49 -1.38
C VAL A 136 8.56 5.46 -0.70
N PHE A 137 8.34 6.77 -0.84
CA PHE A 137 9.11 7.78 -0.13
C PHE A 137 9.17 7.49 1.37
N SER A 138 8.01 7.23 1.97
CA SER A 138 7.93 6.98 3.39
C SER A 138 8.61 5.67 3.82
N ALA A 139 8.69 4.66 2.95
CA ALA A 139 9.41 3.42 3.20
C ALA A 139 10.94 3.63 3.11
N TYR A 140 11.40 4.38 2.11
CA TYR A 140 12.79 4.79 1.98
C TYR A 140 13.26 5.60 3.19
N GLU A 141 12.57 6.72 3.49
CA GLU A 141 12.89 7.60 4.61
C GLU A 141 12.92 6.85 5.93
N PHE A 142 11.96 5.94 6.15
CA PHE A 142 11.89 5.16 7.38
C PHE A 142 13.03 4.16 7.50
N SER A 143 13.40 3.50 6.39
CA SER A 143 14.53 2.56 6.37
C SER A 143 15.82 3.28 6.73
N VAL A 144 16.08 4.45 6.14
CA VAL A 144 17.24 5.30 6.45
C VAL A 144 17.18 5.79 7.89
N GLU A 145 16.04 6.32 8.34
CA GLU A 145 15.85 6.84 9.70
C GLU A 145 16.15 5.77 10.76
N VAL A 146 15.63 4.55 10.58
CA VAL A 146 15.84 3.47 11.55
C VAL A 146 17.27 2.94 11.48
N ALA A 147 17.84 2.79 10.28
CA ALA A 147 19.24 2.41 10.09
C ALA A 147 20.20 3.39 10.79
N ALA A 148 19.97 4.70 10.66
CA ALA A 148 20.80 5.75 11.26
C ALA A 148 20.81 5.71 12.80
N ARG A 149 19.81 5.12 13.45
CA ARG A 149 19.81 4.94 14.92
C ARG A 149 20.91 3.99 15.39
N PHE A 150 21.36 3.06 14.54
CA PHE A 150 22.39 2.10 14.89
C PHE A 150 23.80 2.69 14.86
N PHE A 151 24.02 3.80 14.15
CA PHE A 151 25.30 4.52 14.18
C PHE A 151 25.69 4.99 15.57
N ALA A 152 24.76 5.62 16.30
CA ALA A 152 25.00 6.10 17.66
C ALA A 152 25.41 4.98 18.64
N ARG A 153 25.02 3.72 18.36
CA ARG A 153 25.36 2.56 19.18
C ARG A 153 26.76 2.02 18.88
N ASN A 154 27.21 2.03 17.62
CA ASN A 154 28.51 1.48 17.24
C ASN A 154 29.68 2.45 17.46
N LEU A 155 29.47 3.77 17.33
CA LEU A 155 30.50 4.76 17.66
C LEU A 155 30.85 4.82 19.17
N ARG A 156 30.02 4.20 20.02
CA ARG A 156 30.27 4.07 21.47
C ARG A 156 30.97 2.77 21.88
N ILE A 157 31.09 1.79 20.98
CA ILE A 157 31.74 0.50 21.28
C ILE A 157 33.17 0.54 20.75
N LYS A 158 34.15 0.78 21.64
CA LYS A 158 35.56 0.54 21.34
C LYS A 158 35.73 -0.93 20.92
N PRO A 159 36.60 -1.25 19.93
CA PRO A 159 36.74 -2.59 19.37
C PRO A 159 37.53 -3.51 20.31
N LYS A 160 36.95 -3.88 21.45
CA LYS A 160 37.48 -4.92 22.36
C LYS A 160 36.35 -5.58 23.16
N THR A 161 35.37 -6.16 22.45
CA THR A 161 34.48 -7.23 22.95
C THR A 161 33.47 -7.59 21.85
N GLN A 162 33.96 -8.20 20.76
CA GLN A 162 33.12 -9.17 20.07
C GLN A 162 33.01 -10.40 20.96
N VAL A 163 31.85 -11.06 20.91
CA VAL A 163 31.41 -12.20 21.74
C VAL A 163 30.75 -11.78 23.06
N THR A 164 29.44 -12.11 23.17
CA THR A 164 28.54 -12.08 24.36
C THR A 164 27.50 -10.97 24.55
N ALA A 165 27.16 -10.15 23.55
CA ALA A 165 26.00 -9.21 23.66
C ALA A 165 24.65 -9.81 23.22
N ALA A 166 24.51 -11.14 23.17
CA ALA A 166 23.26 -11.83 22.90
C ALA A 166 22.71 -12.43 24.21
N LYS A 167 22.16 -11.59 25.08
CA LYS A 167 21.26 -11.90 26.21
C LYS A 167 21.33 -10.76 27.21
N THR A 168 20.53 -9.70 27.04
CA THR A 168 19.95 -8.85 28.11
C THR A 168 19.38 -7.56 27.53
N SER A 169 18.15 -7.62 27.03
CA SER A 169 17.09 -6.74 27.55
C SER A 169 15.75 -7.37 27.18
N LYS A 170 14.95 -7.71 28.19
CA LYS A 170 13.53 -8.01 27.99
C LYS A 170 12.84 -6.66 27.76
N SER A 171 12.95 -6.08 26.57
CA SER A 171 12.00 -5.05 26.16
C SER A 171 10.68 -5.76 25.87
N THR A 172 9.64 -5.45 26.63
CA THR A 172 8.26 -5.92 26.40
C THR A 172 7.63 -5.35 25.11
N GLY A 173 8.40 -4.59 24.31
CA GLY A 173 8.04 -4.10 22.99
C GLY A 173 8.75 -4.88 21.88
N SER A 174 8.02 -5.17 20.80
CA SER A 174 8.57 -5.73 19.57
C SER A 174 9.54 -4.75 18.92
N SER A 175 10.77 -5.19 18.66
CA SER A 175 11.77 -4.40 17.94
C SER A 175 11.31 -4.18 16.50
N THR A 176 11.62 -3.01 15.91
CA THR A 176 11.38 -2.79 14.46
C THR A 176 12.06 -3.87 13.61
N LEU A 177 13.18 -4.43 14.08
CA LEU A 177 13.90 -5.51 13.40
C LEU A 177 13.20 -6.88 13.42
N SER A 178 12.14 -7.05 14.22
CA SER A 178 11.38 -8.30 14.30
C SER A 178 9.98 -8.18 13.68
N ILE A 179 9.73 -7.13 12.90
CA ILE A 179 8.42 -6.81 12.34
C ILE A 179 8.56 -6.80 10.81
N TRP A 180 7.82 -7.63 10.11
CA TRP A 180 7.74 -7.54 8.65
C TRP A 180 7.13 -6.18 8.23
N PRO A 181 7.58 -5.49 7.17
CA PRO A 181 8.71 -5.82 6.29
C PRO A 181 10.08 -5.33 6.80
N TRP A 182 10.09 -4.59 7.92
CA TRP A 182 11.27 -3.90 8.43
C TRP A 182 12.38 -4.85 8.88
N SER A 183 12.04 -6.08 9.27
CA SER A 183 12.99 -7.16 9.53
C SER A 183 13.88 -7.50 8.34
N HIS A 184 13.47 -7.15 7.12
CA HIS A 184 14.26 -7.31 5.90
C HIS A 184 14.94 -5.99 5.51
N LEU A 185 14.14 -4.91 5.37
CA LEU A 185 14.62 -3.64 4.82
C LEU A 185 15.63 -2.92 5.72
N VAL A 186 15.42 -2.93 7.04
CA VAL A 186 16.26 -2.16 7.96
C VAL A 186 17.66 -2.76 8.12
N PRO A 187 17.85 -4.08 8.34
CA PRO A 187 19.19 -4.66 8.39
C PRO A 187 20.01 -4.37 7.14
N TRP A 188 19.40 -4.52 5.96
CA TRP A 188 20.08 -4.26 4.70
C TRP A 188 20.45 -2.78 4.53
N MET A 189 19.51 -1.85 4.78
CA MET A 189 19.79 -0.41 4.72
C MET A 189 20.85 0.01 5.74
N ARG A 190 20.88 -0.60 6.93
CA ARG A 190 21.92 -0.36 7.93
C ARG A 190 23.30 -0.77 7.41
N ASP A 191 23.41 -1.92 6.77
CA ASP A 191 24.69 -2.43 6.29
C ASP A 191 25.22 -1.55 5.13
N ASP A 192 24.36 -1.10 4.21
CA ASP A 192 24.69 -0.10 3.17
C ASP A 192 25.19 1.21 3.80
N LEU A 193 24.42 1.75 4.74
CA LEU A 193 24.72 3.00 5.42
C LEU A 193 26.09 2.94 6.13
N PHE A 194 26.43 1.81 6.74
CA PHE A 194 27.71 1.60 7.43
C PHE A 194 28.90 1.52 6.47
N GLU A 195 28.76 0.87 5.32
CA GLU A 195 29.83 0.83 4.33
C GLU A 195 30.10 2.21 3.73
N ARG A 196 29.05 3.01 3.44
CA ARG A 196 29.21 4.40 2.95
C ARG A 196 29.96 5.26 3.96
N GLU A 197 29.60 5.18 5.24
CA GLU A 197 30.30 5.91 6.30
C GLU A 197 31.77 5.49 6.42
N LYS A 198 32.05 4.18 6.38
CA LYS A 198 33.42 3.66 6.42
C LYS A 198 34.26 4.17 5.24
N LEU A 199 33.69 4.17 4.03
CA LEU A 199 34.34 4.72 2.84
C LEU A 199 34.65 6.21 3.02
N ARG A 200 33.68 7.01 3.49
CA ARG A 200 33.84 8.44 3.77
C ARG A 200 34.94 8.72 4.80
N LEU A 201 35.03 7.92 5.85
CA LEU A 201 36.09 8.04 6.86
C LEU A 201 37.47 7.64 6.31
N SER A 202 37.53 6.72 5.35
CA SER A 202 38.79 6.25 4.74
C SER A 202 39.29 7.11 3.57
N GLY A 203 38.37 7.74 2.82
CA GLY A 203 38.67 8.50 1.58
C GLY A 203 38.96 9.99 1.78
N GLY A 204 38.90 10.48 3.03
CA GLY A 204 38.86 11.92 3.32
C GLY A 204 37.43 12.45 3.29
N ALA A 205 37.13 13.45 4.12
CA ALA A 205 35.79 14.03 4.15
C ALA A 205 35.49 14.72 2.81
N ASP A 206 34.62 14.11 1.99
CA ASP A 206 34.08 14.79 0.81
C ASP A 206 33.44 16.10 1.26
N PRO A 207 33.84 17.25 0.68
CA PRO A 207 33.06 18.48 0.82
C PRO A 207 31.62 18.18 0.37
N LEU A 208 30.63 18.79 1.03
CA LEU A 208 29.24 18.71 0.56
C LEU A 208 29.20 19.06 -0.93
N PRO A 209 28.77 18.14 -1.81
CA PRO A 209 28.80 18.39 -3.25
C PRO A 209 27.97 19.62 -3.60
N LEU A 210 28.44 20.40 -4.57
CA LEU A 210 27.61 21.40 -5.22
C LEU A 210 26.40 20.66 -5.83
N GLY A 211 25.17 21.02 -5.44
CA GLY A 211 23.96 20.31 -5.87
C GLY A 211 23.53 19.13 -4.97
N PHE A 212 23.88 19.16 -3.69
CA PHE A 212 23.39 18.19 -2.69
C PHE A 212 21.85 18.01 -2.75
N SER A 213 21.41 16.76 -2.88
CA SER A 213 20.00 16.37 -2.80
C SER A 213 19.77 15.41 -1.63
N ASN A 214 18.68 15.62 -0.89
CA ASN A 214 18.32 14.73 0.23
C ASN A 214 17.97 13.30 -0.24
N TYR A 215 17.66 13.13 -1.53
CA TYR A 215 17.32 11.84 -2.13
C TYR A 215 18.39 11.35 -3.11
N ASP A 216 19.47 12.10 -3.29
CA ASP A 216 20.64 11.70 -4.09
C ASP A 216 21.92 12.18 -3.39
N ALA A 217 22.25 11.49 -2.29
CA ALA A 217 23.39 11.80 -1.43
C ALA A 217 24.26 10.55 -1.27
N SER A 218 24.82 10.06 -2.38
CA SER A 218 25.50 8.76 -2.49
C SER A 218 26.62 8.52 -1.47
N SER A 219 27.35 9.55 -1.04
CA SER A 219 28.39 9.44 0.00
C SER A 219 27.82 9.27 1.42
N PHE A 220 26.53 9.52 1.63
CA PHE A 220 25.88 9.54 2.96
C PHE A 220 24.80 8.47 3.12
N VAL A 221 23.96 8.27 2.10
CA VAL A 221 22.86 7.31 2.09
C VAL A 221 22.70 6.77 0.67
N MET A 222 22.11 5.58 0.53
CA MET A 222 21.72 5.08 -0.79
C MET A 222 20.79 6.07 -1.49
N PRO A 223 21.11 6.55 -2.71
CA PRO A 223 20.20 7.39 -3.49
C PRO A 223 18.86 6.72 -3.73
N LEU A 224 17.77 7.50 -3.80
CA LEU A 224 16.43 6.97 -4.01
C LEU A 224 16.31 6.21 -5.33
N HIS A 225 16.93 6.72 -6.40
CA HIS A 225 16.94 6.05 -7.70
C HIS A 225 17.67 4.70 -7.64
N GLU A 226 18.66 4.54 -6.76
CA GLU A 226 19.29 3.24 -6.51
C GLU A 226 18.36 2.34 -5.67
N PHE A 227 17.78 2.89 -4.60
CA PHE A 227 16.91 2.17 -3.66
C PHE A 227 15.73 1.47 -4.35
N ILE A 228 15.02 2.15 -5.26
CA ILE A 228 13.83 1.59 -5.91
C ILE A 228 14.14 0.35 -6.78
N HIS A 229 15.39 0.20 -7.23
CA HIS A 229 15.82 -0.95 -8.03
C HIS A 229 16.32 -2.13 -7.22
N GLN A 230 16.45 -1.98 -5.90
CA GLN A 230 17.02 -3.03 -5.07
C GLN A 230 16.07 -4.23 -5.03
N PRO A 231 16.56 -5.48 -5.20
CA PRO A 231 15.69 -6.65 -5.31
C PRO A 231 14.71 -6.81 -4.13
N MET A 232 15.16 -6.44 -2.93
CA MET A 232 14.31 -6.45 -1.73
C MET A 232 13.19 -5.41 -1.79
N VAL A 233 13.43 -4.25 -2.38
CA VAL A 233 12.44 -3.18 -2.55
C VAL A 233 11.43 -3.57 -3.64
N VAL A 234 11.89 -4.21 -4.71
CA VAL A 234 11.04 -4.81 -5.75
C VAL A 234 10.10 -5.88 -5.16
N ASP A 235 10.60 -6.77 -4.31
CA ASP A 235 9.79 -7.85 -3.71
C ASP A 235 8.81 -7.38 -2.63
N ILE A 236 9.15 -6.31 -1.89
CA ILE A 236 8.43 -5.93 -0.66
C ILE A 236 7.66 -4.62 -0.79
N VAL A 237 8.28 -3.59 -1.39
CA VAL A 237 7.73 -2.23 -1.39
C VAL A 237 6.85 -2.02 -2.62
N HIS A 238 7.36 -2.35 -3.81
CA HIS A 238 6.65 -2.15 -5.07
C HIS A 238 5.39 -3.01 -5.17
N ASN A 239 4.25 -2.37 -5.48
CA ASN A 239 2.91 -2.99 -5.46
C ASN A 239 2.55 -3.68 -4.13
N GLY A 240 3.25 -3.34 -3.05
CA GLY A 240 3.14 -4.01 -1.76
C GLY A 240 1.75 -3.90 -1.13
N ALA A 241 0.99 -2.81 -1.36
CA ALA A 241 -0.37 -2.70 -0.83
C ALA A 241 -1.30 -3.69 -1.53
N THR A 242 -1.20 -3.79 -2.86
CA THR A 242 -1.93 -4.78 -3.66
C THR A 242 -1.59 -6.19 -3.22
N PHE A 243 -0.30 -6.54 -3.15
CA PHE A 243 0.11 -7.87 -2.72
C PHE A 243 -0.34 -8.20 -1.30
N GLN A 244 -0.36 -7.22 -0.38
CA GLN A 244 -0.83 -7.43 0.98
C GLN A 244 -2.35 -7.63 1.07
N VAL A 245 -3.13 -6.84 0.32
CA VAL A 245 -4.59 -7.04 0.23
C VAL A 245 -4.93 -8.36 -0.47
N THR A 246 -4.10 -8.82 -1.40
CA THR A 246 -4.30 -10.11 -2.08
C THR A 246 -3.69 -11.31 -1.35
N GLY A 247 -2.97 -11.13 -0.26
CA GLY A 247 -2.37 -12.26 0.46
C GLY A 247 -1.26 -12.95 -0.35
N LEU A 248 -0.44 -12.15 -1.04
CA LEU A 248 0.62 -12.58 -1.95
C LEU A 248 1.99 -11.96 -1.62
N THR A 249 2.17 -11.41 -0.41
CA THR A 249 3.47 -10.90 0.03
C THR A 249 4.47 -12.02 0.28
N ASN A 250 5.74 -11.68 0.53
CA ASN A 250 6.71 -12.68 0.97
C ASN A 250 6.49 -13.15 2.42
N ASN A 251 5.48 -12.60 3.10
CA ASN A 251 5.01 -13.02 4.42
C ASN A 251 3.70 -13.84 4.37
N SER A 252 3.21 -14.22 3.19
CA SER A 252 1.96 -14.98 3.07
C SER A 252 2.01 -16.37 3.72
N TYR A 253 0.84 -16.84 4.15
CA TYR A 253 0.60 -18.17 4.70
C TYR A 253 0.29 -19.24 3.65
N ILE A 254 0.05 -18.83 2.40
CA ILE A 254 -0.13 -19.75 1.26
C ILE A 254 1.21 -20.03 0.58
N LYS A 255 1.46 -21.29 0.23
CA LYS A 255 2.78 -21.73 -0.28
C LYS A 255 3.06 -21.17 -1.68
N GLU A 256 2.02 -20.98 -2.47
CA GLU A 256 2.09 -20.57 -3.86
C GLU A 256 2.31 -19.06 -4.01
N ALA A 257 2.14 -18.26 -2.94
CA ALA A 257 2.20 -16.80 -3.00
C ALA A 257 3.47 -16.27 -3.66
N GLY A 258 4.64 -16.79 -3.27
CA GLY A 258 5.92 -16.38 -3.86
C GLY A 258 5.99 -16.62 -5.35
N LYS A 259 5.48 -17.78 -5.82
CA LYS A 259 5.44 -18.10 -7.26
C LYS A 259 4.51 -17.16 -8.02
N ILE A 260 3.31 -16.91 -7.49
CA ILE A 260 2.32 -16.01 -8.12
C ILE A 260 2.86 -14.57 -8.16
N ARG A 261 3.42 -14.07 -7.05
CA ARG A 261 4.02 -12.74 -6.98
C ARG A 261 5.16 -12.59 -7.97
N ASN A 262 6.10 -13.53 -8.02
CA ASN A 262 7.23 -13.46 -8.96
C ASN A 262 6.75 -13.45 -10.41
N CYS A 263 5.74 -14.25 -10.75
CA CYS A 263 5.13 -14.21 -12.09
C CYS A 263 4.57 -12.83 -12.46
N VAL A 264 4.02 -12.09 -11.51
CA VAL A 264 3.46 -10.74 -11.74
C VAL A 264 4.56 -9.69 -11.81
N ILE A 265 5.64 -9.85 -11.05
CA ILE A 265 6.84 -9.01 -11.16
C ILE A 265 7.49 -9.20 -12.53
N ASP A 266 7.66 -10.45 -12.98
CA ASP A 266 8.28 -10.79 -14.26
C ASP A 266 7.39 -10.45 -15.46
N TYR A 267 6.06 -10.59 -15.32
CA TYR A 267 5.07 -10.35 -16.37
C TYR A 267 3.95 -9.41 -15.86
N PRO A 268 4.17 -8.08 -15.92
CA PRO A 268 3.25 -7.08 -15.34
C PRO A 268 1.82 -7.14 -15.89
N ASP A 269 1.61 -7.62 -17.12
CA ASP A 269 0.28 -7.80 -17.72
C ASP A 269 -0.59 -8.78 -16.94
N LEU A 270 0.02 -9.74 -16.23
CA LEU A 270 -0.70 -10.66 -15.35
C LEU A 270 -1.22 -9.99 -14.07
N GLY A 271 -0.69 -8.82 -13.72
CA GLY A 271 -1.07 -8.06 -12.53
C GLY A 271 -2.55 -7.64 -12.51
N LEU A 272 -3.19 -7.50 -13.67
CA LEU A 272 -4.61 -7.17 -13.77
C LEU A 272 -5.51 -8.20 -13.07
N HIS A 273 -5.15 -9.48 -13.12
CA HIS A 273 -5.88 -10.55 -12.44
C HIS A 273 -5.78 -10.43 -10.91
N ILE A 274 -4.59 -10.08 -10.41
CA ILE A 274 -4.35 -9.84 -8.99
C ILE A 274 -5.10 -8.61 -8.51
N LEU A 275 -5.04 -7.53 -9.30
CA LEU A 275 -5.74 -6.28 -9.00
C LEU A 275 -7.26 -6.48 -8.91
N ASN A 276 -7.85 -7.31 -9.76
CA ASN A 276 -9.28 -7.63 -9.67
C ASN A 276 -9.63 -8.28 -8.31
N VAL A 277 -8.83 -9.26 -7.88
CA VAL A 277 -9.00 -9.89 -6.55
C VAL A 277 -8.82 -8.85 -5.43
N ALA A 278 -7.85 -7.94 -5.57
CA ALA A 278 -7.61 -6.88 -4.59
C ALA A 278 -8.84 -5.97 -4.43
N LYS A 279 -9.41 -5.50 -5.56
CA LYS A 279 -10.62 -4.66 -5.59
C LYS A 279 -11.82 -5.37 -4.93
N MET A 280 -12.06 -6.63 -5.28
CA MET A 280 -13.12 -7.42 -4.65
C MET A 280 -12.93 -7.58 -3.13
N ARG A 281 -11.70 -7.77 -2.66
CA ARG A 281 -11.42 -7.85 -1.22
C ARG A 281 -11.62 -6.52 -0.53
N ILE A 282 -11.23 -5.41 -1.15
CA ILE A 282 -11.52 -4.05 -0.66
C ILE A 282 -13.03 -3.83 -0.49
N ASP A 283 -13.85 -4.31 -1.41
CA ASP A 283 -15.32 -4.17 -1.30
C ASP A 283 -15.90 -4.92 -0.10
N LYS A 284 -15.28 -6.05 0.25
CA LYS A 284 -15.68 -6.93 1.36
C LYS A 284 -15.16 -6.44 2.72
N MET A 285 -14.27 -5.44 2.76
CA MET A 285 -13.84 -4.80 4.00
C MET A 285 -14.91 -3.86 4.54
N ILE A 286 -15.14 -3.87 5.85
CA ILE A 286 -16.16 -3.02 6.50
C ILE A 286 -15.78 -1.54 6.43
N PHE A 287 -14.49 -1.24 6.38
CA PHE A 287 -13.98 0.12 6.24
C PHE A 287 -12.62 0.14 5.53
N VAL A 288 -12.49 1.06 4.58
CA VAL A 288 -11.21 1.43 3.96
C VAL A 288 -10.96 2.92 4.14
N GLY A 289 -9.83 3.26 4.75
CA GLY A 289 -9.39 4.64 4.97
C GLY A 289 -8.28 5.07 4.01
N LEU A 290 -8.04 6.38 3.94
CA LEU A 290 -6.98 6.98 3.14
C LEU A 290 -6.00 7.75 4.02
N THR A 291 -4.71 7.58 3.77
CA THR A 291 -3.66 8.21 4.58
C THR A 291 -3.60 9.73 4.36
N GLU A 292 -3.86 10.21 3.14
CA GLU A 292 -3.89 11.64 2.81
C GLU A 292 -5.05 12.36 3.51
N LYS A 293 -6.11 11.61 3.81
CA LYS A 293 -7.31 12.05 4.55
C LYS A 293 -7.34 11.40 5.94
N HIS A 294 -6.20 11.35 6.63
CA HIS A 294 -6.03 10.52 7.83
C HIS A 294 -7.06 10.80 8.93
N GLU A 295 -7.29 12.09 9.22
CA GLU A 295 -8.25 12.54 10.24
C GLU A 295 -9.70 12.31 9.81
N GLU A 296 -10.07 12.72 8.59
CA GLU A 296 -11.39 12.46 8.01
C GLU A 296 -11.71 10.95 8.00
N SER A 297 -10.71 10.13 7.66
CA SER A 297 -10.82 8.67 7.67
C SER A 297 -11.02 8.13 9.09
N ALA A 298 -10.39 8.72 10.12
CA ALA A 298 -10.57 8.28 11.50
C ALA A 298 -11.96 8.66 12.04
N LYS A 299 -12.45 9.85 11.68
CA LYS A 299 -13.81 10.31 11.98
C LYS A 299 -14.85 9.40 11.32
N LEU A 300 -14.68 9.12 10.03
CA LEU A 300 -15.57 8.24 9.28
C LEU A 300 -15.56 6.80 9.84
N PHE A 301 -14.38 6.28 10.21
CA PHE A 301 -14.24 5.00 10.88
C PHE A 301 -15.00 4.98 12.21
N ALA A 302 -14.87 6.02 13.04
CA ALA A 302 -15.55 6.12 14.32
C ALA A 302 -17.08 6.06 14.13
N HIS A 303 -17.62 6.69 13.08
CA HIS A 303 -19.05 6.58 12.77
C HIS A 303 -19.46 5.20 12.21
N ILE A 304 -18.70 4.64 11.26
CA ILE A 304 -19.09 3.39 10.57
C ILE A 304 -18.86 2.16 11.43
N VAL A 305 -17.68 2.04 12.04
CA VAL A 305 -17.27 0.87 12.83
C VAL A 305 -17.49 1.14 14.31
N GLY A 306 -17.04 2.30 14.80
CA GLY A 306 -17.24 2.68 16.19
C GLY A 306 -18.72 2.78 16.57
N GLY A 307 -19.58 3.31 15.69
CA GLY A 307 -21.03 3.41 15.91
C GLY A 307 -21.78 2.08 16.01
N GLN A 308 -21.15 0.95 15.66
CA GLN A 308 -21.72 -0.39 15.87
C GLN A 308 -21.39 -0.95 17.26
N ILE A 309 -20.45 -0.35 17.98
CA ILE A 309 -19.98 -0.79 19.30
C ILE A 309 -20.31 0.24 20.38
N LEU A 310 -20.24 1.52 20.05
CA LEU A 310 -20.31 2.65 20.96
C LEU A 310 -21.61 3.44 20.76
N PRO A 311 -22.21 3.99 21.83
CA PRO A 311 -23.28 4.96 21.70
C PRO A 311 -22.77 6.24 21.01
N LEU A 312 -23.64 6.93 20.25
CA LEU A 312 -23.25 8.10 19.48
C LEU A 312 -22.70 9.24 20.36
N GLY A 313 -23.33 9.49 21.51
CA GLY A 313 -23.05 10.65 22.39
C GLY A 313 -23.62 11.96 21.84
N GLN A 314 -23.50 13.05 22.60
CA GLN A 314 -23.79 14.40 22.11
C GLN A 314 -22.53 15.04 21.50
N PRO A 315 -22.65 15.79 20.39
CA PRO A 315 -21.57 16.66 19.92
C PRO A 315 -21.26 17.69 21.01
N ILE A 316 -19.98 17.84 21.38
CA ILE A 316 -19.56 18.86 22.33
C ILE A 316 -19.31 20.15 21.53
N ASP A 317 -20.12 21.18 21.74
CA ASP A 317 -19.86 22.51 21.18
C ASP A 317 -18.63 23.12 21.86
N ILE A 318 -17.52 23.22 21.11
CA ILE A 318 -16.24 23.78 21.58
C ILE A 318 -16.27 25.33 21.63
N ALA A 319 -17.40 25.96 21.29
CA ALA A 319 -17.50 27.42 21.21
C ALA A 319 -17.60 28.15 22.56
N SER A 320 -17.65 27.46 23.71
CA SER A 320 -17.78 28.13 25.01
C SER A 320 -16.98 27.45 26.12
N ARG A 321 -15.67 27.62 26.12
CA ARG A 321 -14.84 27.41 27.33
C ARG A 321 -13.65 28.39 27.35
N ASN A 322 -13.96 29.67 27.52
CA ASN A 322 -13.07 30.61 28.20
C ASN A 322 -13.35 30.50 29.70
N ASP A 323 -12.84 29.48 30.35
CA ASP A 323 -12.74 29.48 31.81
C ASP A 323 -11.38 28.92 32.21
N VAL A 324 -10.54 29.84 32.66
CA VAL A 324 -9.27 29.61 33.33
C VAL A 324 -9.56 29.26 34.79
N PRO A 325 -9.10 28.12 35.32
CA PRO A 325 -8.91 27.97 36.74
C PRO A 325 -7.45 28.24 37.07
N THR A 326 -7.24 29.43 37.62
CA THR A 326 -6.06 29.80 38.41
C THR A 326 -6.00 28.91 39.63
N GLN A 327 -4.94 28.11 39.80
CA GLN A 327 -4.37 27.87 41.13
C GLN A 327 -2.92 27.39 41.05
N THR A 328 -2.12 28.16 41.76
CA THR A 328 -0.69 28.14 42.04
C THR A 328 -0.25 26.89 42.80
N ASP A 329 0.98 26.43 42.52
CA ASP A 329 2.04 26.05 43.48
C ASP A 329 3.20 25.44 42.68
N SER A 330 4.48 25.68 42.89
CA SER A 330 5.27 26.72 43.55
C SER A 330 6.69 26.50 42.98
N ALA A 331 7.44 27.60 42.81
CA ALA A 331 8.78 27.57 42.23
C ALA A 331 9.83 27.04 43.21
N LEU A 332 10.83 26.29 42.70
CA LEU A 332 12.17 26.19 43.31
C LEU A 332 13.25 25.86 42.27
N SER A 333 13.93 26.94 41.87
CA SER A 333 15.35 27.14 41.50
C SER A 333 16.25 25.99 41.00
N ASP A 334 16.69 26.15 39.75
CA ASP A 334 18.07 26.44 39.28
C ASP A 334 19.30 25.74 39.91
N ALA A 335 20.04 24.98 39.08
CA ALA A 335 21.50 25.09 38.87
C ALA A 335 22.12 23.86 38.12
N GLY A 336 22.89 24.13 37.05
CA GLY A 336 24.22 23.53 36.84
C GLY A 336 24.40 22.17 36.12
N MET A 337 24.70 22.25 34.81
CA MET A 337 25.90 21.72 34.13
C MET A 337 26.38 20.25 34.35
N LEU A 338 26.47 19.55 33.20
CA LEU A 338 27.49 18.57 32.73
C LEU A 338 27.41 17.06 33.06
N ALA A 339 27.55 16.30 31.96
CA ALA A 339 28.13 14.96 31.78
C ALA A 339 27.20 13.72 31.72
N PRO A 340 27.54 12.72 30.88
CA PRO A 340 26.57 12.03 30.03
C PRO A 340 26.37 10.57 30.45
N ASN A 341 25.23 10.27 31.05
CA ASN A 341 24.73 8.91 31.20
C ASN A 341 23.45 8.75 30.36
N SER A 342 23.59 8.80 29.03
CA SER A 342 22.52 8.39 28.11
C SER A 342 22.64 6.89 27.88
N SER A 343 22.19 6.14 28.89
CA SER A 343 21.54 4.86 28.68
C SER A 343 20.40 5.10 27.68
N THR A 344 20.33 4.25 26.66
CA THR A 344 19.21 4.21 25.74
C THR A 344 17.95 3.78 26.49
N SER A 345 17.32 4.73 27.13
CA SER A 345 15.88 4.69 27.36
C SER A 345 15.26 5.11 26.04
N GLU A 346 15.10 4.15 25.12
CA GLU A 346 13.83 4.11 24.41
C GLU A 346 12.79 4.34 25.49
N VAL A 347 12.05 5.46 25.45
CA VAL A 347 10.93 5.66 26.34
C VAL A 347 10.15 4.35 26.27
N PRO A 348 10.17 3.51 27.33
CA PRO A 348 9.25 2.40 27.42
C PRO A 348 7.91 3.06 27.19
N ASP A 349 7.03 2.48 26.36
CA ASP A 349 5.62 2.86 26.29
C ASP A 349 5.24 3.25 27.70
N SER A 350 5.20 4.57 27.98
CA SER A 350 5.20 4.99 29.37
C SER A 350 3.98 4.29 29.92
N GLN A 351 4.11 3.76 31.11
CA GLN A 351 3.00 3.22 31.87
C GLN A 351 1.98 4.33 32.20
N ILE A 352 1.63 5.19 31.24
CA ILE A 352 0.24 5.47 30.95
C ILE A 352 -0.38 4.09 30.75
N LEU A 353 -0.77 3.46 31.87
CA LEU A 353 -1.87 2.53 31.89
C LEU A 353 -2.86 3.08 30.86
N PRO A 354 -3.17 2.36 29.77
CA PRO A 354 -4.30 2.79 28.97
C PRO A 354 -5.42 2.97 29.98
N PRO A 355 -6.06 4.16 30.06
CA PRO A 355 -7.10 4.37 31.04
C PRO A 355 -8.07 3.20 30.93
N PRO A 356 -8.63 2.70 32.05
CA PRO A 356 -9.73 1.74 32.00
C PRO A 356 -10.68 2.19 30.90
N LEU A 357 -11.25 1.26 30.14
CA LEU A 357 -12.27 1.62 29.15
C LEU A 357 -13.27 2.50 29.90
N GLU A 358 -13.29 3.80 29.59
CA GLU A 358 -14.17 4.71 30.30
C GLU A 358 -15.56 4.17 30.01
N GLU A 359 -16.30 3.82 31.06
CA GLU A 359 -17.57 3.08 30.99
C GLU A 359 -18.62 3.80 30.10
N ASN A 360 -18.33 5.01 29.65
CA ASN A 360 -19.16 5.87 28.81
C ASN A 360 -18.47 6.40 27.53
N LEU A 361 -17.54 5.65 26.91
CA LEU A 361 -16.95 6.10 25.63
C LEU A 361 -18.02 6.18 24.54
N THR A 362 -18.19 7.36 23.94
CA THR A 362 -19.10 7.60 22.81
C THR A 362 -18.33 7.70 21.49
N VAL A 363 -19.03 7.68 20.35
CA VAL A 363 -18.43 7.94 19.04
C VAL A 363 -17.73 9.30 19.01
N TYR A 364 -18.36 10.36 19.51
CA TYR A 364 -17.72 11.68 19.59
C TYR A 364 -16.54 11.70 20.57
N GLY A 365 -16.65 11.02 21.71
CA GLY A 365 -15.54 10.89 22.65
C GLY A 365 -14.33 10.14 22.05
N LEU A 366 -14.58 9.14 21.19
CA LEU A 366 -13.54 8.44 20.45
C LEU A 366 -12.83 9.37 19.46
N ILE A 367 -13.59 10.20 18.74
CA ILE A 367 -13.04 11.19 17.80
C ILE A 367 -12.15 12.21 18.54
N GLU A 368 -12.63 12.75 19.66
CA GLU A 368 -11.87 13.71 20.48
C GLU A 368 -10.55 13.10 21.01
N LYS A 369 -10.61 11.86 21.51
CA LYS A 369 -9.41 11.12 21.95
C LYS A 369 -8.42 10.94 20.80
N TYR A 370 -8.92 10.60 19.62
CA TYR A 370 -8.08 10.47 18.43
C TYR A 370 -7.39 11.79 18.08
N GLU A 371 -8.11 12.90 17.98
CA GLU A 371 -7.55 14.21 17.61
C GLU A 371 -6.45 14.65 18.58
N LYS A 372 -6.71 14.58 19.89
CA LYS A 372 -5.74 14.91 20.94
C LYS A 372 -4.49 14.01 20.87
N CYS A 373 -4.70 12.71 20.69
CA CYS A 373 -3.61 11.73 20.60
C CYS A 373 -2.78 11.92 19.32
N ALA A 374 -3.43 12.07 18.16
CA ALA A 374 -2.79 12.15 16.86
C ALA A 374 -1.87 13.38 16.74
N GLY A 375 -2.31 14.54 17.24
CA GLY A 375 -1.49 15.76 17.27
C GLY A 375 -0.20 15.59 18.07
N ARG A 376 -0.31 15.06 19.31
CA ARG A 376 0.85 14.74 20.16
C ARG A 376 1.76 13.69 19.53
N PHE A 377 1.16 12.66 18.94
CA PHE A 377 1.89 11.56 18.34
C PHE A 377 2.72 12.03 17.13
N LYS A 378 2.15 12.87 16.26
CA LYS A 378 2.86 13.48 15.11
C LYS A 378 4.09 14.26 15.56
N ASN A 379 3.97 15.07 16.62
CA ASN A 379 5.10 15.84 17.16
C ASN A 379 6.22 14.94 17.70
N THR A 380 5.86 13.91 18.46
CA THR A 380 6.83 12.92 18.99
C THR A 380 7.55 12.18 17.86
N GLN A 381 6.86 11.79 16.78
CA GLN A 381 7.51 11.14 15.64
C GLN A 381 8.46 12.08 14.90
N ARG A 382 8.07 13.35 14.70
CA ARG A 382 8.94 14.36 14.08
C ARG A 382 10.22 14.55 14.89
N GLN A 383 10.12 14.70 16.21
CA GLN A 383 11.29 14.82 17.09
C GLN A 383 12.20 13.59 17.02
N ARG A 384 11.64 12.38 17.04
CA ARG A 384 12.40 11.12 16.93
C ARG A 384 13.15 11.03 15.59
N ARG A 385 12.51 11.43 14.50
CA ARG A 385 13.15 11.51 13.18
C ARG A 385 14.34 12.46 13.21
N THR A 386 14.16 13.69 13.71
CA THR A 386 15.23 14.67 13.83
C THR A 386 16.41 14.13 14.63
N VAL A 387 16.15 13.44 15.76
CA VAL A 387 17.22 12.83 16.57
C VAL A 387 17.92 11.69 15.84
N SER A 388 17.18 10.85 15.10
CA SER A 388 17.75 9.69 14.40
C SER A 388 18.64 10.12 13.24
N LEU A 389 18.22 11.13 12.46
CA LEU A 389 18.94 11.61 11.28
C LEU A 389 20.17 12.46 11.61
N LYS A 390 20.38 12.86 12.87
CA LYS A 390 21.65 13.50 13.29
C LYS A 390 22.88 12.64 12.95
N ASN A 391 22.74 11.33 12.92
CA ASN A 391 23.83 10.41 12.59
C ASN A 391 23.97 10.15 11.07
N ALA A 392 23.08 10.70 10.25
CA ALA A 392 23.10 10.59 8.79
C ALA A 392 23.15 11.99 8.14
N LEU A 393 23.65 12.99 8.86
CA LEU A 393 23.85 14.33 8.31
C LEU A 393 24.74 14.27 7.07
N PRO A 394 24.48 15.12 6.07
CA PRO A 394 23.54 16.26 6.04
C PRO A 394 22.07 15.92 5.71
N VAL A 395 21.69 14.65 5.52
CA VAL A 395 20.37 14.27 4.99
C VAL A 395 19.22 14.71 5.91
N ASN A 396 18.25 15.41 5.34
CA ASN A 396 17.05 15.87 6.02
C ASN A 396 15.80 15.70 5.13
N PHE A 397 14.96 14.72 5.45
CA PHE A 397 13.75 14.45 4.70
C PHE A 397 12.58 15.36 5.09
N SER A 398 12.04 16.08 4.11
CA SER A 398 10.82 16.87 4.23
C SER A 398 9.92 16.72 3.00
N ASP A 399 8.69 17.22 3.07
CA ASP A 399 7.78 17.22 1.93
C ASP A 399 8.24 18.20 0.85
N GLU A 400 8.97 19.26 1.21
CA GLU A 400 9.62 20.18 0.27
C GLU A 400 10.75 19.46 -0.48
N ALA A 401 11.61 18.72 0.23
CA ALA A 401 12.70 17.96 -0.37
C ALA A 401 12.18 16.88 -1.34
N ARG A 402 10.97 16.34 -1.14
CA ARG A 402 10.36 15.39 -2.11
C ARG A 402 10.08 16.04 -3.46
N ARG A 403 9.81 17.35 -3.50
CA ARG A 403 9.51 18.09 -4.74
C ARG A 403 10.77 18.34 -5.58
N GLU A 404 11.95 18.17 -5.00
CA GLU A 404 13.24 18.31 -5.66
C GLU A 404 13.69 17.02 -6.36
N VAL A 405 12.96 15.91 -6.16
CA VAL A 405 13.25 14.64 -6.82
C VAL A 405 12.90 14.75 -8.31
N LEU A 406 13.82 14.28 -9.14
CA LEU A 406 13.68 14.31 -10.59
C LEU A 406 12.44 13.52 -11.05
N GLU A 407 11.76 14.04 -12.08
CA GLU A 407 10.50 13.48 -12.56
C GLU A 407 10.66 12.07 -13.14
N ASP A 408 11.82 11.75 -13.73
CA ASP A 408 12.15 10.41 -14.23
C ASP A 408 12.15 9.35 -13.11
N VAL A 409 12.67 9.69 -11.93
CA VAL A 409 12.60 8.85 -10.73
C VAL A 409 11.15 8.69 -10.25
N LEU A 410 10.34 9.75 -10.32
CA LEU A 410 8.92 9.69 -9.97
C LEU A 410 8.13 8.80 -10.94
N ASP A 411 8.38 8.92 -12.25
CA ASP A 411 7.80 8.09 -13.29
C ASP A 411 8.17 6.62 -13.12
N GLU A 412 9.41 6.33 -12.75
CA GLU A 412 9.84 4.99 -12.42
C GLU A 412 9.10 4.42 -11.21
N ILE A 413 8.99 5.20 -10.13
CA ILE A 413 8.21 4.81 -8.96
C ILE A 413 6.76 4.52 -9.35
N ARG A 414 6.13 5.36 -10.19
CA ARG A 414 4.75 5.14 -10.67
C ARG A 414 4.66 3.85 -11.48
N ARG A 415 5.56 3.64 -12.45
CA ARG A 415 5.61 2.44 -13.30
C ARG A 415 5.73 1.16 -12.48
N MET A 416 6.64 1.14 -11.50
CA MET A 416 6.86 -0.02 -10.63
C MET A 416 5.73 -0.24 -9.61
N ASN A 417 4.85 0.74 -9.42
CA ASN A 417 3.69 0.68 -8.52
C ASN A 417 2.35 0.80 -9.26
N ALA A 418 2.28 0.38 -10.53
CA ALA A 418 1.08 0.52 -11.36
C ALA A 418 -0.17 -0.12 -10.72
N LEU A 419 -0.03 -1.29 -10.07
CA LEU A 419 -1.16 -1.95 -9.40
C LEU A 419 -1.62 -1.18 -8.17
N ASP A 420 -0.67 -0.70 -7.36
CA ASP A 420 -0.98 0.13 -6.19
C ASP A 420 -1.64 1.46 -6.59
N LEU A 421 -1.29 2.05 -7.74
CA LEU A 421 -1.93 3.26 -8.26
C LEU A 421 -3.39 3.01 -8.58
N GLU A 422 -3.70 1.92 -9.29
CA GLU A 422 -5.08 1.56 -9.59
C GLU A 422 -5.87 1.15 -8.34
N LEU A 423 -5.25 0.42 -7.41
CA LEU A 423 -5.87 0.06 -6.14
C LEU A 423 -6.16 1.31 -5.29
N TYR A 424 -5.24 2.28 -5.26
CA TYR A 424 -5.44 3.55 -4.58
C TYR A 424 -6.60 4.35 -5.19
N ALA A 425 -6.66 4.45 -6.51
CA ALA A 425 -7.78 5.09 -7.20
C ALA A 425 -9.12 4.42 -6.87
N TYR A 426 -9.15 3.09 -6.80
CA TYR A 426 -10.32 2.33 -6.37
C TYR A 426 -10.69 2.61 -4.91
N ALA A 427 -9.70 2.60 -4.01
CA ALA A 427 -9.89 2.92 -2.59
C ALA A 427 -10.41 4.36 -2.40
N GLN A 428 -10.00 5.32 -3.24
CA GLN A 428 -10.56 6.68 -3.23
C GLN A 428 -12.04 6.69 -3.58
N GLN A 429 -12.47 5.91 -4.57
CA GLN A 429 -13.89 5.77 -4.91
C GLN A 429 -14.66 5.13 -3.76
N ARG A 430 -14.13 4.04 -3.19
CA ARG A 430 -14.75 3.36 -2.04
C ARG A 430 -14.90 4.28 -0.84
N PHE A 431 -13.88 5.08 -0.53
CA PHE A 431 -13.89 6.08 0.53
C PHE A 431 -14.95 7.14 0.30
N LYS A 432 -15.05 7.71 -0.91
CA LYS A 432 -16.10 8.67 -1.28
C LYS A 432 -17.50 8.07 -1.08
N SER A 433 -17.71 6.83 -1.50
CA SER A 433 -18.98 6.13 -1.30
C SER A 433 -19.30 5.94 0.19
N GLN A 434 -18.31 5.61 1.02
CA GLN A 434 -18.49 5.52 2.49
C GLN A 434 -18.92 6.85 3.10
N VAL A 435 -18.32 7.97 2.68
CA VAL A 435 -18.71 9.32 3.13
C VAL A 435 -20.15 9.63 2.74
N LEU A 436 -20.55 9.34 1.51
CA LEU A 436 -21.93 9.58 1.04
C LEU A 436 -22.96 8.77 1.82
N VAL A 437 -22.68 7.48 2.04
CA VAL A 437 -23.57 6.60 2.83
C VAL A 437 -23.72 7.12 4.25
N GLN A 438 -22.62 7.51 4.91
CA GLN A 438 -22.67 8.07 6.26
C GLN A 438 -23.52 9.35 6.31
N LYS A 439 -23.34 10.28 5.37
CA LYS A 439 -24.12 11.53 5.31
C LYS A 439 -25.62 11.24 5.13
N SER A 440 -25.97 10.31 4.24
CA SER A 440 -27.36 9.92 4.00
C SER A 440 -28.02 9.21 5.19
N GLY A 441 -27.24 8.44 5.97
CA GLY A 441 -27.70 7.79 7.20
C GLY A 441 -28.02 8.79 8.30
N VAL A 442 -27.18 9.82 8.45
CA VAL A 442 -27.41 10.92 9.43
C VAL A 442 -28.67 11.72 9.08
N SER A 443 -28.90 12.04 7.81
CA SER A 443 -30.13 12.75 7.37
C SER A 443 -31.42 11.97 7.53
N ARG A 444 -31.38 10.64 7.66
CA ARG A 444 -32.58 9.82 7.97
C ARG A 444 -32.86 9.72 9.47
N GLN A 445 -31.84 9.90 10.31
CA GLN A 445 -31.94 9.73 11.76
C GLN A 445 -32.23 11.05 12.48
N PHE A 446 -31.88 12.18 11.88
CA PHE A 446 -32.30 13.52 12.30
C PHE A 446 -33.23 14.10 11.24
N GLY A 447 -34.53 14.17 11.55
CA GLY A 447 -35.49 14.94 10.76
C GLY A 447 -34.99 16.36 10.54
N SER A 448 -35.26 16.88 9.34
CA SER A 448 -34.81 18.13 8.73
C SER A 448 -34.57 19.35 9.65
N GLU A 449 -33.50 19.37 10.44
CA GLU A 449 -32.92 20.57 11.04
C GLU A 449 -31.58 20.19 11.69
N HIS A 450 -30.49 20.86 11.31
CA HIS A 450 -29.06 20.59 11.62
C HIS A 450 -28.30 19.83 10.54
N SER A 451 -28.16 20.48 9.39
CA SER A 451 -26.99 20.31 8.51
C SER A 451 -25.73 20.73 9.28
N MET A 452 -25.01 19.76 9.84
CA MET A 452 -23.69 19.99 10.42
C MET A 452 -22.72 20.39 9.30
N ILE A 453 -22.15 21.60 9.44
CA ILE A 453 -21.27 22.27 8.48
C ILE A 453 -19.99 21.44 8.34
N TRP A 454 -19.87 20.73 7.21
CA TRP A 454 -18.57 20.34 6.68
C TRP A 454 -18.13 21.48 5.78
N ASP A 455 -17.17 22.29 6.23
CA ASP A 455 -16.55 23.28 5.37
C ASP A 455 -15.96 22.55 4.16
N THR A 456 -16.48 22.88 2.99
CA THR A 456 -15.97 22.37 1.72
C THR A 456 -15.22 23.51 1.06
N ASP A 457 -13.90 23.53 1.23
CA ASP A 457 -13.02 24.19 0.26
C ASP A 457 -13.13 23.42 -1.05
N THR A 458 -14.17 23.74 -1.81
CA THR A 458 -14.36 23.33 -3.20
C THR A 458 -13.68 24.36 -4.08
N ASN A 459 -12.36 24.27 -4.17
CA ASN A 459 -11.61 24.87 -5.27
C ASN A 459 -10.46 23.96 -5.70
N ILE A 460 -10.83 22.81 -6.28
CA ILE A 460 -9.97 22.03 -7.17
C ILE A 460 -10.86 21.56 -8.32
N ASN A 461 -11.23 22.49 -9.18
CA ASN A 461 -11.81 22.19 -10.49
C ASN A 461 -11.11 22.98 -11.60
N GLU A 462 -9.81 23.25 -11.42
CA GLU A 462 -8.90 23.73 -12.45
C GLU A 462 -7.66 22.82 -12.42
N GLY A 463 -7.58 21.92 -13.39
CA GLY A 463 -6.49 20.93 -13.48
C GLY A 463 -6.81 19.66 -14.27
N PHE A 464 -8.08 19.47 -14.69
CA PHE A 464 -8.47 18.27 -15.45
C PHE A 464 -9.07 18.55 -16.84
N GLN A 465 -8.85 19.76 -17.39
CA GLN A 465 -9.21 20.12 -18.77
C GLN A 465 -8.02 20.50 -19.67
N GLN A 466 -6.83 19.97 -19.38
CA GLN A 466 -5.67 20.17 -20.25
C GLN A 466 -4.94 18.84 -20.50
N ALA A 467 -5.66 17.84 -21.01
CA ALA A 467 -5.04 16.66 -21.63
C ALA A 467 -5.90 15.93 -22.67
N ILE A 468 -7.17 16.33 -22.88
CA ILE A 468 -8.04 15.66 -23.86
C ILE A 468 -8.88 16.72 -24.58
N GLY A 469 -8.30 17.35 -25.59
CA GLY A 469 -8.97 18.39 -26.36
C GLY A 469 -8.09 19.03 -27.43
N SER A 470 -7.70 18.27 -28.45
CA SER A 470 -7.51 18.78 -29.84
C SER A 470 -6.93 17.69 -30.74
N SER A 471 -7.79 16.82 -31.27
CA SER A 471 -7.58 16.14 -32.56
C SER A 471 -8.95 15.74 -33.08
N SER A 472 -9.65 16.79 -33.49
CA SER A 472 -10.98 16.85 -34.04
C SER A 472 -11.20 15.94 -35.25
N TRP A 473 -12.38 15.33 -35.33
CA TRP A 473 -13.29 15.42 -36.47
C TRP A 473 -12.82 15.00 -37.89
N ILE A 474 -11.67 14.35 -38.05
CA ILE A 474 -11.17 13.91 -39.37
C ILE A 474 -11.47 12.43 -39.68
N PHE A 475 -11.64 11.56 -38.67
CA PHE A 475 -11.84 10.13 -38.94
C PHE A 475 -13.29 9.70 -39.23
N VAL A 476 -14.29 10.46 -38.79
CA VAL A 476 -15.70 10.13 -39.06
C VAL A 476 -16.13 10.57 -40.47
N SER A 477 -15.42 11.50 -41.11
CA SER A 477 -15.66 11.88 -42.52
C SER A 477 -14.95 10.97 -43.54
N MET A 478 -13.91 10.22 -43.15
CA MET A 478 -13.21 9.30 -44.06
C MET A 478 -13.94 7.94 -44.22
N LEU A 479 -14.77 7.53 -43.26
CA LEU A 479 -15.55 6.29 -43.41
C LEU A 479 -16.77 6.44 -44.33
N PHE A 480 -17.29 7.66 -44.52
CA PHE A 480 -18.43 7.92 -45.42
C PHE A 480 -18.02 8.11 -46.90
N MET A 481 -16.74 8.36 -47.18
CA MET A 481 -16.22 8.47 -48.56
C MET A 481 -15.75 7.12 -49.15
N ALA A 482 -15.45 6.13 -48.30
CA ALA A 482 -15.07 4.79 -48.76
C ALA A 482 -16.28 3.92 -49.16
N GLY A 483 -17.48 4.19 -48.63
CA GLY A 483 -18.71 3.47 -48.95
C GLY A 483 -19.33 3.82 -50.31
N GLY A 484 -18.97 4.97 -50.90
CA GLY A 484 -19.51 5.44 -52.20
C GLY A 484 -18.72 4.99 -53.44
N VAL A 485 -17.49 4.49 -53.28
CA VAL A 485 -16.63 4.07 -54.40
C VAL A 485 -16.77 2.55 -54.67
N VAL A 486 -17.23 1.78 -53.68
CA VAL A 486 -17.45 0.33 -53.80
C VAL A 486 -18.72 -0.02 -54.61
N THR A 487 -19.67 0.91 -54.75
CA THR A 487 -20.92 0.67 -55.49
C THR A 487 -20.86 1.04 -56.98
N MET A 488 -19.93 1.90 -57.43
CA MET A 488 -19.75 2.20 -58.87
C MET A 488 -18.74 1.28 -59.57
N ALA A 489 -17.77 0.69 -58.87
CA ALA A 489 -16.77 -0.20 -59.48
C ALA A 489 -17.30 -1.63 -59.73
N ALA A 490 -18.23 -2.12 -58.90
CA ALA A 490 -18.82 -3.47 -59.05
C ALA A 490 -19.83 -3.57 -60.22
N SER A 491 -20.50 -2.47 -60.58
CA SER A 491 -21.49 -2.45 -61.66
C SER A 491 -20.86 -2.35 -63.07
N LEU A 492 -19.59 -1.95 -63.18
CA LEU A 492 -18.89 -1.80 -64.46
C LEU A 492 -18.01 -3.01 -64.85
N MET A 493 -17.64 -3.89 -63.92
CA MET A 493 -16.84 -5.09 -64.23
C MET A 493 -17.65 -6.36 -64.58
N VAL A 494 -18.93 -6.44 -64.22
CA VAL A 494 -19.76 -7.60 -64.60
C VAL A 494 -20.33 -7.48 -66.03
N PHE A 495 -20.42 -6.26 -66.58
CA PHE A 495 -20.86 -6.05 -67.97
C PHE A 495 -19.74 -6.26 -69.01
N ALA A 496 -18.48 -6.40 -68.60
CA ALA A 496 -17.34 -6.44 -69.51
C ALA A 496 -16.81 -7.85 -69.86
N ASN A 497 -17.19 -8.91 -69.12
CA ASN A 497 -16.63 -10.26 -69.34
C ASN A 497 -17.69 -11.35 -69.58
N GLY A 498 -18.13 -11.44 -70.85
CA GLY A 498 -18.40 -12.67 -71.61
C GLY A 498 -19.56 -13.55 -71.12
N LYS A 499 -20.70 -13.69 -71.83
CA LYS A 499 -20.87 -13.85 -73.29
C LYS A 499 -19.73 -14.63 -73.95
N LYS A 500 -19.58 -15.89 -73.53
CA LYS A 500 -19.03 -17.06 -74.24
C LYS A 500 -18.99 -18.16 -73.16
N ILE A 501 -19.93 -19.11 -73.10
CA ILE A 501 -19.81 -20.39 -73.80
C ILE A 501 -21.16 -21.14 -73.72
N PHE A 502 -21.43 -21.85 -74.81
CA PHE A 502 -22.54 -22.69 -75.23
C PHE A 502 -22.99 -23.84 -74.30
N LYS A 503 -24.32 -24.03 -74.22
CA LYS A 503 -25.16 -25.22 -74.56
C LYS A 503 -24.86 -26.62 -73.97
N PHE A 504 -25.97 -27.35 -73.74
CA PHE A 504 -26.16 -28.78 -73.34
C PHE A 504 -25.91 -29.07 -71.84
N GLN A 505 -26.73 -29.82 -71.08
CA GLN A 505 -27.70 -30.87 -71.40
C GLN A 505 -28.72 -31.04 -70.25
N LYS A 506 -29.94 -31.40 -70.67
CA LYS A 506 -31.16 -31.78 -69.96
C LYS A 506 -30.99 -33.00 -69.04
N GLY A 507 -31.66 -33.00 -67.87
CA GLY A 507 -32.32 -34.22 -67.37
C GLY A 507 -32.09 -34.66 -65.92
N GLN A 508 -33.17 -34.54 -65.14
CA GLN A 508 -33.84 -35.68 -64.47
C GLN A 508 -33.52 -36.06 -63.00
N ASN A 509 -34.64 -36.22 -62.26
CA ASN A 509 -34.92 -36.98 -61.03
C ASN A 509 -34.49 -36.39 -59.67
N ARG A 510 -35.41 -36.05 -58.74
CA ARG A 510 -36.47 -36.81 -58.00
C ARG A 510 -35.94 -37.46 -56.71
N GLY A 511 -36.66 -37.19 -55.61
CA GLY A 511 -36.71 -37.96 -54.35
C GLY A 511 -35.92 -37.30 -53.23
N ALA A 512 -36.55 -36.72 -52.19
CA ALA A 512 -37.14 -37.38 -51.00
C ALA A 512 -36.04 -38.14 -50.21
N MET A 513 -35.86 -38.03 -48.89
CA MET A 513 -36.69 -37.76 -47.71
C MET A 513 -35.68 -37.42 -46.58
N HIS A 514 -35.94 -36.53 -45.61
CA HIS A 514 -36.35 -36.87 -44.22
C HIS A 514 -35.64 -38.14 -43.68
N GLU A 515 -35.03 -38.23 -42.49
CA GLU A 515 -35.21 -37.55 -41.20
C GLU A 515 -34.20 -38.19 -40.21
N LYS A 516 -33.78 -37.45 -39.16
CA LYS A 516 -33.17 -37.93 -37.88
C LYS A 516 -31.83 -38.69 -37.98
N LEU A 517 -30.76 -38.30 -37.30
CA LEU A 517 -30.61 -37.89 -35.90
C LEU A 517 -29.44 -36.92 -35.76
#